data_AF-A0AAD1T0T9-F1
#
_entry.id   AF-A0AAD1T0T9-F1
#
_cell.length_a   1.000
_cell.length_b   1.000
_cell.length_c   1.000
_cell.angle_alpha   90.00
_cell.angle_beta   90.00
_cell.angle_gamma   90.00
#
_symmetry.space_group_name_H-M   'P 1'
#
loop_
_entity.id
_entity.type
_entity.pdbx_description
1 polymer ?
#
loop_
_entity_poly.entity_id
_entity_poly.type
_entity_poly.pdbx_seq_one_letter_code
_entity_poly.pdbx_strand_id
1 'polypeptide(L)'
;MVRKLKYHEQKLLKKVDFINWEVDNNIHEVKVLRKYRVDKREDYTKYNKLSRNVRELAQKIRDLDEKDTFRIQSTSKLLEKLYAMGLIPTKQSLQLCEMVSASSFCRRRLPTIVVKLRMAQNLKTAITFIEQGHIRVGPEVITDPAFLVTRNMEDFVTWVDSSKIKKHVMEYNEERDDFDLGL
;
A
#
# COMPACT_ATOMS: atom_id res chain seq x y z
N MET A 1 -21.81 -23.92 -7.63
CA MET A 1 -22.19 -22.92 -8.65
C MET A 1 -23.65 -23.13 -9.00
N VAL A 2 -24.43 -22.05 -9.13
CA VAL A 2 -25.85 -22.15 -9.48
C VAL A 2 -25.99 -22.31 -11.00
N ARG A 3 -27.00 -23.07 -11.45
CA ARG A 3 -27.28 -23.24 -12.88
C ARG A 3 -27.56 -21.89 -13.56
N LYS A 4 -27.24 -21.78 -14.84
CA LYS A 4 -27.61 -20.61 -15.64
C LYS A 4 -29.14 -20.55 -15.79
N LEU A 5 -29.73 -19.40 -15.45
CA LEU A 5 -31.17 -19.16 -15.60
C LEU A 5 -31.56 -19.09 -17.08
N LYS A 6 -32.73 -19.63 -17.42
CA LYS A 6 -33.36 -19.47 -18.74
C LYS A 6 -33.86 -18.03 -18.90
N TYR A 7 -34.10 -17.61 -20.14
CA TYR A 7 -34.51 -16.23 -20.45
C TYR A 7 -35.73 -15.75 -19.63
N HIS A 8 -36.78 -16.57 -19.52
CA HIS A 8 -37.97 -16.23 -18.74
C HIS A 8 -37.69 -16.13 -17.23
N GLU A 9 -36.83 -17.01 -16.71
CA GLU A 9 -36.42 -17.00 -15.30
C GLU A 9 -35.60 -15.75 -14.98
N GLN A 10 -34.67 -15.36 -15.86
CA GLN A 10 -33.87 -14.14 -15.71
C GLN A 10 -34.73 -12.87 -15.79
N LYS A 11 -35.80 -12.90 -16.62
CA LYS A 11 -36.74 -11.77 -16.73
C LYS A 11 -37.55 -11.57 -15.44
N LEU A 12 -37.85 -12.65 -14.70
CA LEU A 12 -38.52 -12.61 -13.39
C LEU A 12 -37.54 -12.29 -12.26
N LEU A 13 -36.35 -12.89 -12.27
CA LEU A 13 -35.35 -12.84 -11.21
C LEU A 13 -34.24 -11.83 -11.51
N LYS A 14 -34.59 -10.61 -11.95
CA LYS A 14 -33.60 -9.59 -12.38
C LYS A 14 -32.68 -9.11 -11.24
N LYS A 15 -33.18 -9.09 -10.00
CA LYS A 15 -32.43 -8.62 -8.82
C LYS A 15 -31.73 -9.75 -8.06
N VAL A 16 -31.87 -10.99 -8.52
CA VAL A 16 -31.30 -12.15 -7.82
C VAL A 16 -29.89 -12.38 -8.32
N ASP A 17 -28.92 -11.98 -7.51
CA ASP A 17 -27.52 -12.34 -7.66
C ASP A 17 -27.01 -12.87 -6.30
N PHE A 18 -26.57 -14.13 -6.27
CA PHE A 18 -26.05 -14.76 -5.05
C PHE A 18 -24.59 -14.41 -4.77
N ILE A 19 -23.90 -13.78 -5.70
CA ILE A 19 -22.46 -13.48 -5.63
C ILE A 19 -22.24 -11.99 -5.39
N ASN A 20 -22.96 -11.14 -6.11
CA ASN A 20 -22.78 -9.69 -6.05
C ASN A 20 -24.01 -9.01 -5.44
N TRP A 21 -23.92 -8.66 -4.16
CA TRP A 21 -24.96 -7.90 -3.48
C TRP A 21 -24.61 -6.41 -3.52
N GLU A 22 -25.60 -5.53 -3.73
CA GLU A 22 -25.37 -4.08 -3.81
C GLU A 22 -24.76 -3.49 -2.54
N VAL A 23 -25.06 -4.08 -1.38
CA VAL A 23 -24.50 -3.69 -0.07
C VAL A 23 -23.03 -4.09 0.05
N ASP A 24 -22.63 -5.16 -0.63
CA ASP A 24 -21.29 -5.70 -0.58
C ASP A 24 -20.41 -5.03 -1.64
N ASN A 25 -19.64 -4.02 -1.25
CA ASN A 25 -18.50 -3.53 -2.04
C ASN A 25 -17.33 -4.56 -2.09
N ASN A 26 -17.64 -5.83 -1.91
CA ASN A 26 -16.74 -6.96 -1.72
C ASN A 26 -15.88 -7.20 -2.98
N ILE A 27 -16.43 -6.98 -4.18
CA ILE A 27 -15.68 -7.19 -5.43
C ILE A 27 -14.50 -6.21 -5.54
N HIS A 28 -14.70 -4.94 -5.17
CA HIS A 28 -13.61 -3.95 -5.23
C HIS A 28 -12.54 -4.26 -4.19
N GLU A 29 -12.95 -4.58 -2.97
CA GLU A 29 -12.06 -5.01 -1.90
C GLU A 29 -11.23 -6.23 -2.29
N VAL A 30 -11.86 -7.30 -2.76
CA VAL A 30 -11.17 -8.53 -3.20
C VAL A 30 -10.21 -8.26 -4.35
N LYS A 31 -10.55 -7.37 -5.29
CA LYS A 31 -9.63 -6.95 -6.35
C LYS A 31 -8.38 -6.28 -5.78
N VAL A 32 -8.54 -5.38 -4.80
CA VAL A 32 -7.40 -4.69 -4.17
C VAL A 32 -6.56 -5.65 -3.33
N LEU A 33 -7.19 -6.50 -2.52
CA LEU A 33 -6.52 -7.53 -1.72
C LEU A 33 -5.68 -8.46 -2.61
N ARG A 34 -6.25 -8.94 -3.73
CA ARG A 34 -5.52 -9.78 -4.69
C ARG A 34 -4.40 -9.02 -5.40
N LYS A 35 -4.64 -7.77 -5.79
CA LYS A 35 -3.65 -6.95 -6.51
C LYS A 35 -2.39 -6.70 -5.68
N TYR A 36 -2.55 -6.41 -4.38
CA TYR A 36 -1.43 -6.10 -3.49
C TYR A 36 -1.03 -7.25 -2.57
N ARG A 37 -1.64 -8.43 -2.71
CA ARG A 37 -1.45 -9.60 -1.84
C ARG A 37 -1.51 -9.24 -0.35
N VAL A 38 -2.61 -8.60 0.04
CA VAL A 38 -2.89 -8.32 1.45
C VAL A 38 -3.64 -9.51 2.03
N ASP A 39 -3.06 -10.17 3.03
CA ASP A 39 -3.62 -11.40 3.61
C ASP A 39 -4.81 -11.11 4.54
N LYS A 40 -4.64 -10.12 5.42
CA LYS A 40 -5.65 -9.75 6.41
C LYS A 40 -6.67 -8.79 5.81
N ARG A 41 -7.93 -9.22 5.71
CA ARG A 41 -9.05 -8.37 5.29
C ARG A 41 -9.19 -7.13 6.19
N GLU A 42 -8.93 -7.30 7.48
CA GLU A 42 -8.98 -6.22 8.47
C GLU A 42 -8.05 -5.05 8.14
N ASP A 43 -6.87 -5.31 7.56
CA ASP A 43 -5.92 -4.26 7.16
C ASP A 43 -6.55 -3.36 6.10
N TYR A 44 -7.24 -3.96 5.13
CA TYR A 44 -7.92 -3.19 4.09
C TYR A 44 -9.04 -2.33 4.68
N THR A 45 -9.86 -2.88 5.58
CA THR A 45 -10.90 -2.11 6.27
C THR A 45 -10.31 -0.94 7.06
N LYS A 46 -9.18 -1.16 7.77
CA LYS A 46 -8.46 -0.11 8.49
C LYS A 46 -7.95 0.98 7.54
N TYR A 47 -7.31 0.61 6.42
CA TYR A 47 -6.85 1.57 5.42
C TYR A 47 -8.00 2.34 4.77
N ASN A 48 -9.14 1.70 4.54
CA ASN A 48 -10.31 2.36 3.97
C ASN A 48 -10.95 3.36 4.97
N LYS A 49 -10.94 3.03 6.27
CA LYS A 49 -11.35 3.97 7.32
C LYS A 49 -10.38 5.16 7.40
N LEU A 50 -9.07 4.91 7.36
CA LEU A 50 -8.06 5.97 7.37
C LEU A 50 -8.15 6.88 6.15
N SER A 51 -8.34 6.32 4.95
CA SER A 51 -8.51 7.12 3.73
C SER A 51 -9.78 7.97 3.79
N ARG A 52 -10.86 7.45 4.38
CA ARG A 52 -12.08 8.24 4.63
C ARG A 52 -11.82 9.39 5.60
N ASN A 53 -11.14 9.14 6.72
CA ASN A 53 -10.80 10.19 7.69
C ASN A 53 -9.96 11.31 7.05
N VAL A 54 -9.01 10.96 6.17
CA VAL A 54 -8.21 11.93 5.42
C VAL A 54 -9.09 12.79 4.52
N ARG A 55 -10.05 12.18 3.80
CA ARG A 55 -10.97 12.89 2.92
C ARG A 55 -11.93 13.79 3.70
N GLU A 56 -12.49 13.32 4.80
CA GLU A 56 -13.36 14.11 5.67
C GLU A 56 -12.60 15.30 6.29
N LEU A 57 -11.35 15.11 6.70
CA LEU A 57 -10.52 16.21 7.19
C LEU A 57 -10.23 17.23 6.08
N ALA A 58 -9.90 16.77 4.87
CA ALA A 58 -9.69 17.65 3.73
C ALA A 58 -10.94 18.46 3.38
N GLN A 59 -12.13 17.84 3.41
CA GLN A 59 -13.41 18.52 3.20
C GLN A 59 -13.66 19.59 4.26
N LYS A 60 -13.49 19.26 5.56
CA LYS A 60 -13.65 20.24 6.64
C LYS A 60 -12.71 21.44 6.50
N ILE A 61 -11.47 21.22 6.06
CA ILE A 61 -10.52 22.31 5.81
C ILE A 61 -10.96 23.16 4.60
N ARG A 62 -11.52 22.53 3.58
CA ARG A 62 -12.02 23.20 2.37
C ARG A 62 -13.24 24.08 2.65
N ASP A 63 -14.08 23.68 3.59
CA ASP A 63 -15.31 24.38 3.96
C ASP A 63 -15.07 25.63 4.83
N LEU A 64 -13.85 25.81 5.37
CA LEU A 64 -13.44 27.03 6.09
C LEU A 64 -13.24 28.20 5.12
N ASP A 65 -13.29 29.44 5.61
CA ASP A 65 -13.03 30.62 4.78
C ASP A 65 -11.57 30.65 4.26
N GLU A 66 -11.38 31.15 3.04
CA GLU A 66 -10.07 31.18 2.37
C GLU A 66 -9.07 32.11 3.06
N LYS A 67 -9.57 33.14 3.75
CA LYS A 67 -8.75 34.14 4.43
C LYS A 67 -8.32 33.71 5.83
N ASP A 68 -8.86 32.61 6.35
CA ASP A 68 -8.52 32.13 7.67
C ASP A 68 -7.09 31.57 7.71
N THR A 69 -6.27 32.13 8.62
CA THR A 69 -4.91 31.67 8.89
C THR A 69 -4.86 30.18 9.27
N PHE A 70 -5.90 29.68 9.96
CA PHE A 70 -5.98 28.29 10.37
C PHE A 70 -6.13 27.34 9.18
N ARG A 71 -6.90 27.73 8.15
CA ARG A 71 -7.05 26.95 6.91
C ARG A 71 -5.71 26.79 6.19
N ILE A 72 -4.95 27.87 6.06
CA ILE A 72 -3.64 27.87 5.37
C ILE A 72 -2.66 26.94 6.11
N GLN A 73 -2.54 27.10 7.43
CA GLN A 73 -1.64 26.28 8.23
C GLN A 73 -2.04 24.80 8.24
N SER A 74 -3.33 24.51 8.41
CA SER A 74 -3.85 23.14 8.43
C SER A 74 -3.70 22.44 7.08
N THR A 75 -3.93 23.17 5.98
CA THR A 75 -3.72 22.67 4.62
C THR A 75 -2.26 22.29 4.41
N SER A 76 -1.32 23.18 4.78
CA SER A 76 0.11 22.93 4.64
C SER A 76 0.56 21.71 5.45
N LYS A 77 0.15 21.62 6.73
CA LYS A 77 0.45 20.48 7.61
C LYS A 77 -0.10 19.15 7.07
N LEU A 78 -1.35 19.15 6.59
CA LEU A 78 -1.97 17.95 6.05
C LEU A 78 -1.24 17.47 4.77
N LEU A 79 -0.99 18.38 3.83
CA LEU A 79 -0.31 18.06 2.58
C LEU A 79 1.11 17.58 2.81
N GLU A 80 1.85 18.23 3.73
CA GLU A 80 3.19 17.82 4.09
C GLU A 80 3.21 16.40 4.68
N LYS A 81 2.32 16.10 5.63
CA LYS A 81 2.22 14.78 6.24
C LYS A 81 1.88 13.69 5.22
N LEU A 82 0.89 13.93 4.36
CA LEU A 82 0.47 12.96 3.34
C LEU A 82 1.55 12.75 2.27
N TYR A 83 2.27 13.81 1.91
CA TYR A 83 3.40 13.72 0.99
C TYR A 83 4.56 12.94 1.60
N ALA A 84 4.96 13.23 2.84
CA ALA A 84 6.03 12.53 3.54
C ALA A 84 5.74 11.04 3.70
N MET A 85 4.48 10.67 3.97
CA MET A 85 4.03 9.26 4.00
C MET A 85 3.95 8.62 2.61
N GLY A 86 4.03 9.39 1.52
CA GLY A 86 3.97 8.88 0.15
C GLY A 86 2.57 8.57 -0.38
N LEU A 87 1.52 9.06 0.30
CA LEU A 87 0.13 8.82 -0.13
C LEU A 87 -0.29 9.70 -1.30
N ILE A 88 0.35 10.85 -1.45
CA ILE A 88 0.10 11.86 -2.49
C ILE A 88 1.41 12.12 -3.26
N PRO A 89 1.34 12.30 -4.60
CA PRO A 89 2.52 12.59 -5.42
C PRO A 89 3.12 13.99 -5.21
N THR A 90 2.31 15.04 -5.03
CA THR A 90 2.75 16.45 -4.92
C THR A 90 2.04 17.19 -3.78
N LYS A 91 2.65 18.26 -3.25
CA LYS A 91 2.08 19.09 -2.16
C LYS A 91 1.22 20.27 -2.66
N GLN A 92 0.75 20.23 -3.91
CA GLN A 92 0.21 21.43 -4.57
C GLN A 92 -1.28 21.68 -4.32
N SER A 93 -2.09 20.63 -4.18
CA SER A 93 -3.55 20.77 -4.17
C SER A 93 -4.21 19.85 -3.13
N LEU A 94 -5.18 20.41 -2.42
CA LEU A 94 -6.04 19.68 -1.48
C LEU A 94 -6.96 18.68 -2.21
N GLN A 95 -7.22 18.86 -3.51
CA GLN A 95 -7.97 17.90 -4.32
C GLN A 95 -7.29 16.53 -4.36
N LEU A 96 -5.96 16.48 -4.27
CA LEU A 96 -5.23 15.21 -4.22
C LEU A 96 -5.54 14.41 -2.96
N CYS A 97 -5.93 15.07 -1.87
CA CYS A 97 -6.38 14.41 -0.64
C CYS A 97 -7.71 13.68 -0.84
N GLU A 98 -8.60 14.21 -1.70
CA GLU A 98 -9.88 13.56 -2.03
C GLU A 98 -9.69 12.25 -2.80
N MET A 99 -8.58 12.13 -3.55
CA MET A 99 -8.22 10.93 -4.32
C MET A 99 -7.51 9.85 -3.47
N VAL A 100 -7.24 10.11 -2.19
CA VAL A 100 -6.61 9.12 -1.30
C VAL A 100 -7.58 7.97 -1.04
N SER A 101 -7.16 6.77 -1.40
CA SER A 101 -7.91 5.53 -1.24
C SER A 101 -7.12 4.50 -0.44
N ALA A 102 -7.74 3.39 -0.06
CA ALA A 102 -7.04 2.26 0.58
C ALA A 102 -5.86 1.75 -0.28
N SER A 103 -6.00 1.81 -1.61
CA SER A 103 -4.93 1.46 -2.55
C SER A 103 -3.69 2.35 -2.43
N SER A 104 -3.83 3.62 -1.99
CA SER A 104 -2.68 4.49 -1.75
C SER A 104 -1.82 3.97 -0.58
N PHE A 105 -2.46 3.43 0.47
CA PHE A 105 -1.74 2.78 1.58
C PHE A 105 -1.13 1.45 1.15
N CYS A 106 -1.85 0.60 0.41
CA CYS A 106 -1.31 -0.68 -0.07
C CYS A 106 -0.07 -0.50 -0.96
N ARG A 107 0.00 0.60 -1.73
CA ARG A 107 1.19 0.95 -2.53
C ARG A 107 2.42 1.33 -1.69
N ARG A 108 2.23 1.73 -0.44
CA ARG A 108 3.30 2.07 0.51
C ARG A 108 3.70 0.92 1.43
N ARG A 109 3.05 -0.24 1.33
CA ARG A 109 3.48 -1.45 2.05
C ARG A 109 4.85 -1.91 1.54
N LEU A 110 5.68 -2.42 2.44
CA LEU A 110 7.05 -2.84 2.17
C LEU A 110 7.18 -3.76 0.94
N PRO A 111 6.35 -4.81 0.74
CA PRO A 111 6.46 -5.68 -0.44
C PRO A 111 6.28 -4.92 -1.76
N THR A 112 5.36 -3.96 -1.81
CA THR A 112 5.12 -3.16 -3.01
C THR A 112 6.31 -2.26 -3.33
N ILE A 113 6.94 -1.70 -2.30
CA ILE A 113 8.14 -0.87 -2.45
C ILE A 113 9.34 -1.72 -2.90
N VAL A 114 9.53 -2.91 -2.33
CA VAL A 114 10.60 -3.85 -2.72
C VAL A 114 10.49 -4.26 -4.19
N VAL A 115 9.28 -4.52 -4.69
CA VAL A 115 9.05 -4.79 -6.12
C VAL A 115 9.31 -3.55 -6.97
N LYS A 116 8.89 -2.36 -6.50
CA LYS A 116 9.13 -1.09 -7.19
C LYS A 116 10.63 -0.77 -7.32
N LEU A 117 11.41 -1.08 -6.29
CA LEU A 117 12.88 -0.97 -6.26
C LEU A 117 13.59 -2.08 -7.05
N ARG A 118 12.86 -3.00 -7.68
CA ARG A 118 13.38 -4.16 -8.43
C ARG A 118 14.23 -5.13 -7.61
N MET A 119 14.11 -5.10 -6.28
CA MET A 119 14.75 -6.09 -5.39
C MET A 119 14.06 -7.46 -5.47
N ALA A 120 12.79 -7.49 -5.87
CA ALA A 120 12.04 -8.71 -6.11
C ALA A 120 11.24 -8.60 -7.42
N GLN A 121 11.11 -9.71 -8.14
CA GLN A 121 10.37 -9.75 -9.41
C GLN A 121 8.86 -9.63 -9.20
N ASN A 122 8.33 -10.26 -8.14
CA ASN A 122 6.90 -10.38 -7.88
C ASN A 122 6.56 -10.02 -6.43
N LEU A 123 5.31 -9.63 -6.17
CA LEU A 123 4.83 -9.38 -4.81
C LEU A 123 4.91 -10.62 -3.91
N LYS A 124 4.65 -11.81 -4.47
CA LYS A 124 4.75 -13.07 -3.72
C LYS A 124 6.18 -13.30 -3.22
N THR A 125 7.18 -13.11 -4.09
CA THR A 125 8.60 -13.27 -3.73
C THR A 125 9.06 -12.20 -2.75
N ALA A 126 8.56 -10.96 -2.90
CA ALA A 126 8.85 -9.89 -1.95
C ALA A 126 8.33 -10.22 -0.54
N ILE A 127 7.09 -10.71 -0.43
CA ILE A 127 6.52 -11.14 0.86
C ILE A 127 7.38 -12.26 1.48
N THR A 128 7.73 -13.29 0.71
CA THR A 128 8.56 -14.37 1.25
C THR A 128 9.93 -13.90 1.73
N PHE A 129 10.57 -12.95 1.03
CA PHE A 129 11.85 -12.39 1.47
C PHE A 129 11.73 -11.58 2.76
N ILE A 130 10.63 -10.85 2.92
CA ILE A 130 10.35 -10.07 4.13
C ILE A 130 10.07 -11.01 5.31
N GLU A 131 9.18 -11.99 5.13
CA GLU A 131 8.84 -12.97 6.18
C GLU A 131 10.05 -13.79 6.63
N GLN A 132 10.98 -14.09 5.72
CA GLN A 132 12.26 -14.76 6.02
C GLN A 132 13.30 -13.83 6.68
N GLY A 133 13.04 -12.52 6.78
CA GLY A 133 13.94 -11.56 7.41
C GLY A 133 15.14 -11.15 6.56
N HIS A 134 15.04 -11.21 5.22
CA HIS A 134 16.13 -10.80 4.33
C HIS A 134 16.21 -9.30 4.08
N ILE A 135 15.18 -8.54 4.46
CA ILE A 135 15.06 -7.11 4.18
C ILE A 135 15.14 -6.30 5.48
N ARG A 136 15.92 -5.23 5.46
CA ARG A 136 15.96 -4.22 6.53
C ARG A 136 15.57 -2.85 5.99
N VAL A 137 15.11 -1.99 6.88
CA VAL A 137 14.89 -0.58 6.61
C VAL A 137 15.72 0.22 7.59
N GLY A 138 16.77 0.87 7.07
CA GLY A 138 17.82 1.42 7.93
C GLY A 138 18.54 0.28 8.68
N PRO A 139 18.73 0.38 10.00
CA PRO A 139 19.42 -0.65 10.78
C PRO A 139 18.51 -1.84 11.16
N GLU A 140 17.19 -1.68 11.14
CA GLU A 140 16.26 -2.68 11.68
C GLU A 140 15.77 -3.67 10.62
N VAL A 141 15.83 -4.96 10.95
CA VAL A 141 15.29 -6.04 10.12
C VAL A 141 13.77 -6.07 10.26
N ILE A 142 13.05 -6.04 9.13
CA ILE A 142 11.59 -6.03 9.13
C ILE A 142 11.06 -7.37 8.66
N THR A 143 10.25 -8.00 9.50
CA THR A 143 9.60 -9.29 9.20
C THR A 143 8.12 -9.16 8.86
N ASP A 144 7.48 -8.02 9.16
CA ASP A 144 6.06 -7.78 8.87
C ASP A 144 5.84 -7.16 7.47
N PRO A 145 5.17 -7.85 6.53
CA PRO A 145 4.82 -7.31 5.22
C PRO A 145 3.84 -6.13 5.27
N ALA A 146 3.15 -5.91 6.40
CA ALA A 146 2.23 -4.78 6.59
C ALA A 146 2.93 -3.47 6.95
N PHE A 147 4.26 -3.48 7.15
CA PHE A 147 5.03 -2.27 7.41
C PHE A 147 4.87 -1.24 6.29
N LEU A 148 4.52 -0.01 6.67
CA LEU A 148 4.34 1.12 5.74
C LEU A 148 5.63 1.93 5.66
N VAL A 149 6.22 1.97 4.46
CA VAL A 149 7.47 2.70 4.20
C VAL A 149 7.13 4.14 3.82
N THR A 150 7.65 5.11 4.57
CA THR A 150 7.55 6.54 4.22
C THR A 150 8.50 6.89 3.08
N ARG A 151 8.36 8.06 2.46
CA ARG A 151 9.26 8.45 1.35
C ARG A 151 10.72 8.51 1.79
N ASN A 152 10.98 9.09 2.96
CA ASN A 152 12.33 9.25 3.49
C ASN A 152 12.96 7.90 3.88
N MET A 153 12.13 6.92 4.26
CA MET A 153 12.60 5.58 4.59
C MET A 153 12.84 4.69 3.36
N GLU A 154 12.29 5.06 2.20
CA GLU A 154 12.39 4.27 0.96
C GLU A 154 13.85 4.08 0.52
N ASP A 155 14.70 5.09 0.71
CA ASP A 155 16.11 5.05 0.34
C ASP A 155 16.95 4.12 1.23
N PHE A 156 16.44 3.80 2.42
CA PHE A 156 17.12 2.93 3.39
C PHE A 156 16.64 1.46 3.32
N VAL A 157 15.76 1.13 2.37
CA VAL A 157 15.31 -0.26 2.16
C VAL A 157 16.44 -1.03 1.48
N THR A 158 17.07 -1.95 2.20
CA THR A 158 18.22 -2.73 1.70
C THR A 158 18.16 -4.18 2.17
N TRP A 159 19.01 -5.03 1.59
CA TRP A 159 19.21 -6.39 2.09
C TRP A 159 19.93 -6.35 3.44
N VAL A 160 19.62 -7.31 4.31
CA VAL A 160 20.44 -7.60 5.48
C VAL A 160 21.82 -8.07 5.04
N ASP A 161 22.87 -7.67 5.76
CA ASP A 161 24.26 -7.95 5.37
C ASP A 161 24.58 -9.46 5.34
N SER A 162 24.02 -10.23 6.28
CA SER A 162 24.14 -11.69 6.33
C SER A 162 23.22 -12.44 5.34
N SER A 163 22.41 -11.73 4.55
CA SER A 163 21.43 -12.33 3.65
C SER A 163 22.10 -13.14 2.54
N LYS A 164 21.68 -14.40 2.38
CA LYS A 164 22.10 -15.27 1.26
C LYS A 164 21.73 -14.68 -0.10
N ILE A 165 20.64 -13.92 -0.18
CA ILE A 165 20.22 -13.26 -1.42
C ILE A 165 21.23 -12.16 -1.79
N LYS A 166 21.68 -11.37 -0.81
CA LYS A 166 22.71 -10.34 -1.02
C LYS A 166 24.01 -10.98 -1.54
N LYS A 167 24.45 -12.06 -0.91
CA LYS A 167 25.63 -12.85 -1.34
C LYS A 167 25.50 -13.33 -2.78
N HIS A 168 24.34 -13.89 -3.14
CA HIS A 168 24.08 -14.38 -4.50
C HIS A 168 24.12 -13.25 -5.55
N VAL A 169 23.56 -12.08 -5.23
CA VAL A 169 23.61 -10.91 -6.12
C VAL A 169 25.03 -10.38 -6.29
N MET A 170 25.81 -10.29 -5.20
CA MET A 170 27.21 -9.86 -5.25
C MET A 170 28.09 -10.85 -6.03
N GLU A 171 27.86 -12.15 -5.85
CA GLU A 171 28.56 -13.20 -6.59
C GLU A 171 28.24 -13.15 -8.09
N TYR A 172 26.96 -12.92 -8.45
CA TYR A 172 26.56 -12.72 -9.84
C TYR A 172 27.21 -11.49 -10.48
N ASN A 173 27.41 -10.42 -9.71
CA ASN A 173 28.07 -9.20 -10.16
C ASN A 173 29.61 -9.27 -10.10
N GLU A 174 30.20 -10.36 -9.59
CA GLU A 174 31.65 -10.49 -9.32
C GLU A 174 32.19 -9.44 -8.31
N GLU A 175 31.32 -8.88 -7.46
CA GLU A 175 31.62 -7.86 -6.44
C GLU A 175 31.75 -8.45 -5.03
N ARG A 176 31.81 -9.78 -4.92
CA ARG A 176 31.81 -10.47 -3.63
C ARG A 176 33.16 -10.29 -2.95
N ASP A 177 33.16 -9.57 -1.84
CA ASP A 177 34.24 -9.52 -0.87
C ASP A 177 33.88 -10.38 0.36
N ASP A 178 34.74 -11.35 0.68
CA ASP A 178 34.54 -12.25 1.82
C ASP A 178 35.04 -11.63 3.16
N PHE A 179 35.68 -10.46 3.14
CA PHE A 179 36.20 -9.79 4.33
C PHE A 179 35.09 -9.25 5.25
N ASP A 180 34.06 -8.62 4.68
CA ASP A 180 32.99 -7.94 5.42
C ASP A 180 31.88 -8.88 5.92
N LEU A 181 32.00 -10.19 5.72
CA LEU A 181 30.98 -11.19 6.08
C LEU A 181 31.08 -11.71 7.52
N GLY A 182 31.97 -11.14 8.34
CA GLY A 182 32.21 -11.56 9.72
C GLY A 182 31.47 -10.70 10.75
N LEU A 183 30.25 -11.11 11.12
CA LEU A 183 29.65 -11.12 12.47
C LEU A 183 28.22 -11.66 12.42
#